data_AF-A0A7S2G9A9-F1
#
_entry.id   AF-A0A7S2G9A9-F1
#
_cell.length_a   1.000
_cell.length_b   1.000
_cell.length_c   1.000
_cell.angle_alpha   90.00
_cell.angle_beta   90.00
_cell.angle_gamma   90.00
#
_symmetry.space_group_name_H-M   'P 1'
#
loop_
_entity.id
_entity.type
_entity.pdbx_description
1 polymer ?
#
loop_
_entity_poly.entity_id
_entity_poly.type
_entity_poly.pdbx_seq_one_letter_code
_entity_poly.pdbx_strand_id
1 'polypeptide(L)'
;AELNDVRPAQSPTLAWHFEIAVLLARPASSDQRSYGTALSLHRIHGPGQRCTTQFCDVYPFMVPALTDSFTVYGGRMPHAGRLVGTVFHAHQNAFQEILLFAGGRARLEATPIGKAAPCQTTRTADFPGLSSNVELRDRLLAHMGDRLICRARHASQLVGGQRYDRAAVPECTEWRFERGAKYVAVTFNGRTQFEAPQVDGGNETLRREHAIWFLTYAPEDGASNWTMDFQCLAHPVPAG
;
A
#
# COMPACT_ATOMS: atom_id res chain seq x y z
N ALA A 1 0.40 22.10 -1.24
CA ALA A 1 1.53 21.24 -1.62
C ALA A 1 1.80 20.30 -0.46
N GLU A 2 1.77 18.99 -0.70
CA GLU A 2 2.22 17.97 0.24
C GLU A 2 3.75 17.86 0.08
N LEU A 3 4.49 17.97 1.17
CA LEU A 3 5.94 17.86 1.18
C LEU A 3 6.29 16.51 1.81
N ASN A 4 7.01 15.69 1.06
CA ASN A 4 7.30 14.31 1.41
C ASN A 4 8.61 14.23 2.17
N ASP A 5 8.55 13.82 3.44
CA ASP A 5 9.76 13.49 4.19
C ASP A 5 10.06 11.99 4.04
N VAL A 6 10.92 11.64 3.09
CA VAL A 6 11.34 10.24 2.85
C VAL A 6 12.13 9.62 4.01
N ARG A 7 12.42 10.39 5.06
CA ARG A 7 13.19 9.91 6.21
C ARG A 7 12.31 9.10 7.16
N PRO A 8 12.88 8.12 7.90
CA PRO A 8 12.16 7.34 8.89
C PRO A 8 11.52 8.19 10.01
N ALA A 9 10.50 7.63 10.67
CA ALA A 9 9.75 8.24 11.78
C ALA A 9 10.61 8.79 12.94
N GLN A 10 11.82 8.25 13.15
CA GLN A 10 12.71 8.64 14.26
C GLN A 10 13.81 9.64 13.86
N SER A 11 13.80 10.11 12.61
CA SER A 11 14.78 11.08 12.12
C SER A 11 14.66 12.44 12.84
N PRO A 12 15.76 13.20 13.00
CA PRO A 12 15.71 14.55 13.57
C PRO A 12 14.72 15.46 12.83
N THR A 13 14.19 16.47 13.53
CA THR A 13 13.29 17.48 12.95
C THR A 13 13.90 18.10 11.69
N LEU A 14 13.09 18.26 10.66
CA LEU A 14 13.50 18.89 9.41
C LEU A 14 13.81 20.37 9.67
N ALA A 15 15.08 20.76 9.59
CA ALA A 15 15.49 22.17 9.73
C ALA A 15 15.45 22.92 8.37
N TRP A 16 15.77 22.21 7.30
CA TRP A 16 15.70 22.67 5.90
C TRP A 16 15.47 21.45 5.01
N HIS A 17 14.93 21.65 3.81
CA HIS A 17 14.84 20.60 2.79
C HIS A 17 15.30 21.12 1.44
N PHE A 18 15.83 20.19 0.64
CA PHE A 18 16.23 20.41 -0.74
C PHE A 18 15.95 19.11 -1.49
N GLU A 19 15.16 19.18 -2.55
CA GLU A 19 14.82 18.03 -3.37
C GLU A 19 15.56 18.11 -4.70
N ILE A 20 16.32 17.05 -5.01
CA ILE A 20 16.90 16.83 -6.33
C ILE A 20 16.57 15.39 -6.73
N ALA A 21 15.98 15.24 -7.93
CA ALA A 21 15.83 13.95 -8.59
C ALA A 21 16.84 13.87 -9.75
N VAL A 22 17.79 12.93 -9.68
CA VAL A 22 18.75 12.67 -10.76
C VAL A 22 18.52 11.27 -11.30
N LEU A 23 18.11 11.18 -12.57
CA LEU A 23 18.09 9.91 -13.28
C LEU A 23 19.50 9.63 -13.81
N LEU A 24 20.24 8.76 -13.11
CA LEU A 24 21.55 8.30 -13.57
C LEU A 24 21.39 7.11 -14.51
N ALA A 25 21.25 7.37 -15.80
CA ALA A 25 21.45 6.34 -16.82
C ALA A 25 22.96 6.02 -16.89
N ARG A 26 23.38 4.85 -16.41
CA ARG A 26 24.77 4.41 -16.64
C ARG A 26 24.94 4.11 -18.13
N PRO A 27 25.99 4.64 -18.79
CA PRO A 27 26.36 4.13 -20.10
C PRO A 27 26.68 2.64 -19.95
N ALA A 28 26.27 1.84 -20.93
CA ALA A 28 26.47 0.39 -20.94
C ALA A 28 27.97 0.06 -21.03
N SER A 29 28.69 0.13 -19.91
CA SER A 29 30.01 -0.45 -19.80
C SER A 29 29.86 -1.95 -19.55
N SER A 30 30.62 -2.75 -20.29
CA SER A 30 30.64 -4.22 -20.31
C SER A 30 30.92 -4.90 -18.96
N ASP A 31 31.28 -4.15 -17.93
CA ASP A 31 31.46 -4.66 -16.57
C ASP A 31 30.13 -4.68 -15.80
N GLN A 32 29.19 -5.52 -16.26
CA GLN A 32 28.08 -5.95 -15.43
C GLN A 32 28.65 -6.71 -14.23
N ARG A 33 28.86 -6.02 -13.10
CA ARG A 33 29.08 -6.69 -11.83
C ARG A 33 27.87 -7.57 -11.55
N SER A 34 28.07 -8.89 -11.63
CA SER A 34 27.08 -9.86 -11.18
C SER A 34 26.96 -9.72 -9.67
N TYR A 35 25.85 -9.15 -9.21
CA TYR A 35 25.54 -9.04 -7.78
C TYR A 35 25.06 -10.39 -7.22
N GLY A 36 25.78 -11.49 -7.48
CA GLY A 36 25.64 -12.82 -6.86
C GLY A 36 24.32 -13.58 -7.03
N THR A 37 23.18 -12.90 -7.18
CA THR A 37 21.84 -13.46 -7.33
C THR A 37 20.95 -12.43 -8.00
N ALA A 38 20.19 -12.82 -9.02
CA ALA A 38 19.20 -11.94 -9.62
C ALA A 38 18.15 -11.53 -8.58
N LEU A 39 17.71 -10.28 -8.60
CA LEU A 39 16.58 -9.81 -7.80
C LEU A 39 15.43 -9.46 -8.74
N SER A 40 14.23 -9.79 -8.32
CA SER A 40 13.00 -9.40 -9.00
C SER A 40 12.27 -8.33 -8.18
N LEU A 41 11.52 -7.48 -8.88
CA LEU A 41 10.67 -6.45 -8.28
C LEU A 41 9.21 -6.72 -8.67
N HIS A 42 8.34 -6.75 -7.66
CA HIS A 42 6.89 -6.80 -7.85
C HIS A 42 6.24 -5.59 -7.19
N ARG A 43 5.50 -4.80 -7.97
CA ARG A 43 4.73 -3.65 -7.46
C ARG A 43 3.29 -4.05 -7.24
N ILE A 44 2.78 -3.84 -6.03
CA ILE A 44 1.37 -4.04 -5.69
C ILE A 44 0.75 -2.66 -5.51
N HIS A 45 -0.05 -2.23 -6.47
CA HIS A 45 -0.79 -0.98 -6.37
C HIS A 45 -2.11 -1.20 -5.64
N GLY A 46 -2.52 -0.18 -4.88
CA GLY A 46 -3.88 -0.03 -4.42
C GLY A 46 -4.88 0.09 -5.58
N PRO A 47 -6.18 0.11 -5.28
CA PRO A 47 -7.26 -0.02 -6.25
C PRO A 47 -7.59 1.27 -7.00
N GLY A 48 -6.59 1.92 -7.56
CA GLY A 48 -6.76 3.18 -8.27
C GLY A 48 -7.36 3.03 -9.66
N GLN A 49 -8.01 4.11 -10.11
CA GLN A 49 -8.43 4.22 -11.50
C GLN A 49 -7.26 4.69 -12.37
N ARG A 50 -7.17 4.13 -13.57
CA ARG A 50 -6.33 4.72 -14.62
C ARG A 50 -6.89 6.09 -14.96
N CYS A 51 -6.05 7.11 -14.93
CA CYS A 51 -6.35 8.41 -15.51
C CYS A 51 -5.19 8.85 -16.39
N THR A 52 -5.35 9.95 -17.13
CA THR A 52 -4.45 10.36 -18.23
C THR A 52 -3.34 11.33 -17.80
N THR A 53 -3.20 11.61 -16.51
CA THR A 53 -2.21 12.58 -15.98
C THR A 53 -1.03 11.88 -15.31
N GLN A 54 0.09 12.57 -15.12
CA GLN A 54 1.25 12.02 -14.38
C GLN A 54 0.91 11.52 -12.96
N PHE A 55 -0.12 12.11 -12.34
CA PHE A 55 -0.60 11.70 -11.02
C PHE A 55 -1.31 10.33 -11.03
N CYS A 56 -1.51 9.75 -12.20
CA CYS A 56 -2.18 8.47 -12.37
C CYS A 56 -1.20 7.30 -12.35
N ASP A 57 0.11 7.56 -12.48
CA ASP A 57 1.16 6.54 -12.36
C ASP A 57 1.23 5.95 -10.94
N VAL A 58 0.64 6.63 -9.96
CA VAL A 58 0.52 6.16 -8.57
C VAL A 58 -0.85 5.54 -8.26
N TYR A 59 -1.78 5.50 -9.22
CA TYR A 59 -3.09 4.85 -9.09
C TYR A 59 -3.87 5.30 -7.83
N PRO A 60 -4.29 6.57 -7.77
CA PRO A 60 -5.04 7.08 -6.63
C PRO A 60 -6.45 6.46 -6.56
N PHE A 61 -6.93 6.25 -5.35
CA PHE A 61 -8.31 5.85 -5.04
C PHE A 61 -8.93 6.82 -4.02
N MET A 62 -10.25 6.95 -4.05
CA MET A 62 -10.96 7.89 -3.17
C MET A 62 -11.21 7.26 -1.79
N VAL A 63 -10.97 8.01 -0.72
CA VAL A 63 -11.25 7.61 0.67
C VAL A 63 -11.99 8.69 1.44
N PRO A 64 -12.85 8.33 2.41
CA PRO A 64 -13.40 9.26 3.38
C PRO A 64 -12.32 9.97 4.23
N ALA A 65 -12.28 11.30 4.19
CA ALA A 65 -11.31 12.18 4.82
C ALA A 65 -11.52 12.35 6.34
N LEU A 66 -12.75 12.14 6.81
CA LEU A 66 -13.18 12.49 8.16
C LEU A 66 -13.67 11.29 8.99
N THR A 67 -13.69 10.10 8.39
CA THR A 67 -14.19 8.88 9.03
C THR A 67 -13.22 7.75 8.78
N ASP A 68 -13.09 6.85 9.76
CA ASP A 68 -12.38 5.60 9.56
C ASP A 68 -12.97 4.82 8.40
N SER A 69 -12.08 4.38 7.52
CA SER A 69 -12.37 3.59 6.35
C SER A 69 -11.22 2.64 6.06
N PHE A 70 -11.50 1.63 5.27
CA PHE A 70 -10.49 0.69 4.84
C PHE A 70 -10.74 0.25 3.41
N THR A 71 -9.70 -0.25 2.78
CA THR A 71 -9.78 -0.78 1.43
C THR A 71 -9.06 -2.12 1.35
N VAL A 72 -9.70 -3.11 0.75
CA VAL A 72 -9.17 -4.46 0.59
C VAL A 72 -8.87 -4.70 -0.88
N TYR A 73 -7.65 -5.13 -1.16
CA TYR A 73 -7.19 -5.53 -2.49
C TYR A 73 -6.19 -6.67 -2.34
N GLY A 74 -5.88 -7.39 -3.41
CA GLY A 74 -4.98 -8.53 -3.31
C GLY A 74 -4.69 -9.08 -4.68
N GLY A 75 -3.82 -10.06 -4.78
CA GLY A 75 -3.38 -10.53 -6.09
C GLY A 75 -2.65 -11.85 -6.01
N ARG A 76 -1.76 -12.08 -6.97
CA ARG A 76 -0.97 -13.31 -7.06
C ARG A 76 0.47 -12.99 -7.41
N MET A 77 1.39 -13.66 -6.72
CA MET A 77 2.81 -13.57 -7.05
C MET A 77 3.06 -14.14 -8.45
N PRO A 78 3.67 -13.37 -9.37
CA PRO A 78 3.86 -13.80 -10.75
C PRO A 78 4.96 -14.86 -10.91
N HIS A 79 5.89 -14.92 -9.95
CA HIS A 79 7.01 -15.87 -9.89
C HIS A 79 7.14 -16.44 -8.48
N ALA A 80 7.77 -17.61 -8.36
CA ALA A 80 8.16 -18.17 -7.07
C ALA A 80 9.41 -17.45 -6.55
N GLY A 81 9.56 -17.36 -5.23
CA GLY A 81 10.68 -16.65 -4.64
C GLY A 81 10.63 -16.49 -3.14
N ARG A 82 11.63 -15.77 -2.64
CA ARG A 82 11.75 -15.37 -1.24
C ARG A 82 11.87 -13.86 -1.14
N LEU A 83 11.04 -13.23 -0.32
CA LEU A 83 11.13 -11.81 -0.02
C LEU A 83 12.51 -11.47 0.53
N VAL A 84 13.19 -10.50 -0.08
CA VAL A 84 14.51 -10.00 0.32
C VAL A 84 14.38 -8.64 0.99
N GLY A 85 13.49 -7.80 0.47
CA GLY A 85 13.23 -6.49 1.05
C GLY A 85 11.95 -5.90 0.49
N THR A 86 11.47 -4.85 1.14
CA THR A 86 10.34 -4.10 0.63
C THR A 86 10.52 -2.61 0.90
N VAL A 87 9.97 -1.82 0.00
CA VAL A 87 9.66 -0.42 0.25
C VAL A 87 8.16 -0.29 0.20
N PHE A 88 7.60 0.46 1.15
CA PHE A 88 6.20 0.85 1.11
C PHE A 88 6.11 2.36 0.85
N HIS A 89 5.12 2.72 0.07
CA HIS A 89 4.85 4.10 -0.31
C HIS A 89 3.37 4.37 -0.21
N ALA A 90 3.00 5.37 0.57
CA ALA A 90 1.68 5.96 0.55
C ALA A 90 1.82 7.48 0.56
N HIS A 91 0.86 8.14 -0.06
CA HIS A 91 0.68 9.58 0.07
C HIS A 91 -0.72 9.87 0.59
N GLN A 92 -0.79 11.02 1.26
CA GLN A 92 -1.93 11.66 1.88
C GLN A 92 -2.18 11.40 3.35
N ASN A 93 -2.70 12.47 3.96
CA ASN A 93 -2.92 12.62 5.39
C ASN A 93 -3.90 11.61 5.99
N ALA A 94 -4.67 10.86 5.18
CA ALA A 94 -5.67 9.94 5.71
C ALA A 94 -5.09 8.55 5.97
N PHE A 95 -3.99 8.16 5.29
CA PHE A 95 -3.32 6.91 5.52
C PHE A 95 -2.96 6.74 7.00
N GLN A 96 -3.36 5.62 7.60
CA GLN A 96 -3.03 5.25 8.98
C GLN A 96 -2.10 4.03 9.01
N GLU A 97 -2.44 3.00 8.25
CA GLU A 97 -1.75 1.72 8.30
C GLU A 97 -2.07 0.87 7.08
N ILE A 98 -1.17 -0.03 6.70
CA ILE A 98 -1.47 -1.13 5.78
C ILE A 98 -0.91 -2.44 6.30
N LEU A 99 -1.67 -3.51 6.07
CA LEU A 99 -1.28 -4.88 6.35
C LEU A 99 -1.24 -5.68 5.06
N LEU A 100 -0.19 -6.48 4.86
CA LEU A 100 -0.05 -7.42 3.74
C LEU A 100 0.01 -8.84 4.31
N PHE A 101 -0.91 -9.70 3.90
CA PHE A 101 -1.02 -11.08 4.36
C PHE A 101 -0.79 -12.07 3.21
N ALA A 102 -0.21 -13.22 3.55
CA ALA A 102 -0.17 -14.36 2.65
C ALA A 102 -1.57 -15.00 2.54
N GLY A 103 -1.94 -15.43 1.34
CA GLY A 103 -3.22 -16.09 1.05
C GLY A 103 -4.25 -15.24 0.31
N GLY A 104 -5.40 -15.85 0.00
CA GLY A 104 -6.47 -15.22 -0.77
C GLY A 104 -7.66 -14.75 0.07
N ARG A 105 -8.52 -13.95 -0.57
CA ARG A 105 -9.75 -13.39 0.01
C ARG A 105 -10.75 -14.38 0.59
N ALA A 106 -10.77 -15.63 0.13
CA ALA A 106 -11.67 -16.66 0.68
C ALA A 106 -11.56 -16.84 2.21
N ARG A 107 -10.44 -16.40 2.82
CA ARG A 107 -10.29 -16.37 4.29
C ARG A 107 -10.68 -15.04 4.94
N LEU A 108 -10.66 -13.93 4.21
CA LEU A 108 -11.36 -12.70 4.61
C LEU A 108 -12.88 -12.85 4.47
N GLU A 109 -13.37 -13.72 3.59
CA GLU A 109 -14.80 -14.08 3.45
C GLU A 109 -15.35 -14.87 4.64
N ALA A 110 -14.49 -15.46 5.48
CA ALA A 110 -14.88 -15.98 6.79
C ALA A 110 -15.16 -14.86 7.81
N THR A 111 -14.82 -13.61 7.47
CA THR A 111 -15.17 -12.41 8.23
C THR A 111 -16.23 -11.60 7.46
N PRO A 112 -17.09 -10.81 8.13
CA PRO A 112 -18.10 -9.98 7.46
C PRO A 112 -17.53 -9.10 6.33
N ILE A 113 -16.24 -8.77 6.40
CA ILE A 113 -15.49 -7.89 5.50
C ILE A 113 -15.30 -8.47 4.09
N GLY A 114 -15.35 -9.80 3.90
CA GLY A 114 -15.20 -10.37 2.56
C GLY A 114 -16.32 -10.01 1.59
N LYS A 115 -17.46 -9.51 2.11
CA LYS A 115 -18.60 -8.99 1.34
C LYS A 115 -18.42 -7.56 0.81
N ALA A 116 -17.39 -6.81 1.26
CA ALA A 116 -17.07 -5.53 0.63
C ALA A 116 -16.76 -5.74 -0.85
N ALA A 117 -17.29 -4.84 -1.69
CA ALA A 117 -16.86 -4.78 -3.06
C ALA A 117 -15.33 -4.60 -3.08
N PRO A 118 -14.58 -5.49 -3.75
CA PRO A 118 -13.15 -5.29 -4.00
C PRO A 118 -12.92 -3.84 -4.43
N CYS A 119 -11.82 -3.24 -3.99
CA CYS A 119 -11.41 -1.95 -4.54
C CYS A 119 -12.31 -0.76 -4.24
N GLN A 120 -13.30 -0.93 -3.38
CA GLN A 120 -14.07 0.18 -2.84
C GLN A 120 -13.62 0.45 -1.42
N THR A 121 -13.28 1.71 -1.16
CA THR A 121 -13.07 2.17 0.19
C THR A 121 -14.39 2.10 0.94
N THR A 122 -14.42 1.39 2.06
CA THR A 122 -15.62 1.24 2.88
C THR A 122 -15.42 1.95 4.20
N ARG A 123 -16.41 2.72 4.67
CA ARG A 123 -16.36 3.26 6.02
C ARG A 123 -16.43 2.11 7.01
N THR A 124 -15.60 2.14 8.03
CA THR A 124 -15.47 1.01 8.95
C THR A 124 -16.75 0.81 9.76
N ALA A 125 -17.43 1.91 10.09
CA ALA A 125 -18.73 1.90 10.77
C ALA A 125 -19.90 1.36 9.92
N ASP A 126 -19.76 1.26 8.59
CA ASP A 126 -20.80 0.66 7.74
C ASP A 126 -20.80 -0.88 7.83
N PHE A 127 -19.78 -1.47 8.46
CA PHE A 127 -19.73 -2.92 8.69
C PHE A 127 -20.34 -3.30 10.04
N PRO A 128 -21.31 -4.24 10.07
CA PRO A 128 -21.95 -4.67 11.31
C PRO A 128 -20.93 -5.15 12.35
N GLY A 129 -20.99 -4.53 13.54
CA GLY A 129 -20.12 -4.86 14.66
C GLY A 129 -18.69 -4.36 14.51
N LEU A 130 -18.39 -3.38 13.64
CA LEU A 130 -17.13 -2.64 13.64
C LEU A 130 -17.40 -1.17 13.93
N SER A 131 -16.58 -0.56 14.79
CA SER A 131 -16.70 0.84 15.19
C SER A 131 -15.51 1.70 14.74
N SER A 132 -14.36 1.09 14.47
CA SER A 132 -13.10 1.79 14.15
C SER A 132 -12.12 0.92 13.35
N ASN A 133 -11.15 1.56 12.71
CA ASN A 133 -10.04 0.88 12.04
C ASN A 133 -9.20 0.03 13.01
N VAL A 134 -9.06 0.48 14.25
CA VAL A 134 -8.35 -0.24 15.32
C VAL A 134 -9.01 -1.59 15.58
N GLU A 135 -10.34 -1.60 15.75
CA GLU A 135 -11.09 -2.83 15.99
C GLU A 135 -11.00 -3.81 14.80
N LEU A 136 -11.11 -3.30 13.58
CA LEU A 136 -10.95 -4.09 12.37
C LEU A 136 -9.54 -4.69 12.28
N ARG A 137 -8.50 -3.87 12.48
CA ARG A 137 -7.10 -4.30 12.48
C ARG A 137 -6.86 -5.42 13.48
N ASP A 138 -7.33 -5.26 14.72
CA ASP A 138 -7.08 -6.23 15.78
C ASP A 138 -7.80 -7.55 15.51
N ARG A 139 -9.02 -7.51 14.93
CA ARG A 139 -9.71 -8.72 14.47
C ARG A 139 -8.96 -9.43 13.33
N LEU A 140 -8.44 -8.67 12.36
CA LEU A 140 -7.65 -9.23 11.27
C LEU A 140 -6.36 -9.88 11.77
N LEU A 141 -5.66 -9.23 12.70
CA LEU A 141 -4.45 -9.78 13.31
C LEU A 141 -4.75 -10.99 14.19
N ALA A 142 -5.87 -11.01 14.91
CA ALA A 142 -6.29 -12.19 15.68
C ALA A 142 -6.63 -13.39 14.76
N HIS A 143 -7.22 -13.13 13.58
CA HIS A 143 -7.66 -14.19 12.66
C HIS A 143 -6.57 -14.65 11.68
N MET A 144 -5.66 -13.75 11.27
CA MET A 144 -4.70 -13.96 10.18
C MET A 144 -3.27 -13.53 10.53
N GLY A 145 -2.98 -13.23 11.79
CA GLY A 145 -1.67 -12.71 12.22
C GLY A 145 -0.50 -13.66 11.94
N ASP A 146 -0.74 -14.97 11.95
CA ASP A 146 0.22 -16.01 11.54
C ASP A 146 0.64 -15.92 10.07
N ARG A 147 -0.12 -15.18 9.26
CA ARG A 147 0.11 -14.99 7.82
C ARG A 147 0.52 -13.57 7.47
N LEU A 148 0.73 -12.71 8.47
CA LEU A 148 1.17 -11.34 8.23
C LEU A 148 2.59 -11.36 7.63
N ILE A 149 2.71 -10.85 6.41
CA ILE A 149 3.98 -10.70 5.68
C ILE A 149 4.61 -9.37 6.07
N CYS A 150 3.88 -8.27 5.89
CA CYS A 150 4.36 -6.92 6.11
C CYS A 150 3.29 -6.05 6.76
N ARG A 151 3.74 -5.09 7.54
CA ARG A 151 2.95 -4.00 8.11
C ARG A 151 3.68 -2.70 7.88
N ALA A 152 2.98 -1.65 7.44
CA ALA A 152 3.53 -0.30 7.41
C ALA A 152 2.55 0.65 8.10
N ARG A 153 3.05 1.51 8.97
CA ARG A 153 2.24 2.48 9.71
C ARG A 153 2.56 3.89 9.26
N HIS A 154 1.55 4.75 9.30
CA HIS A 154 1.72 6.18 9.14
C HIS A 154 2.70 6.72 10.17
N ALA A 155 3.53 7.64 9.73
CA ALA A 155 4.35 8.46 10.58
C ALA A 155 4.20 9.90 10.09
N SER A 156 4.05 10.85 11.00
CA SER A 156 4.04 12.26 10.65
C SER A 156 4.77 13.08 11.70
N GLN A 157 5.23 14.25 11.28
CA GLN A 157 5.86 15.23 12.15
C GLN A 157 5.26 16.61 11.93
N LEU A 158 5.10 17.38 13.01
CA LEU A 158 4.82 18.81 12.94
C LEU A 158 6.14 19.59 12.81
N VAL A 159 6.28 20.39 11.76
CA VAL A 159 7.43 21.28 11.51
C VAL A 159 6.88 22.67 11.21
N GLY A 160 7.20 23.67 12.04
CA GLY A 160 6.72 25.04 11.84
C GLY A 160 5.19 25.18 11.85
N GLY A 161 4.47 24.34 12.59
CA GLY A 161 3.00 24.33 12.62
C GLY A 161 2.33 23.59 11.46
N GLN A 162 3.10 23.09 10.49
CA GLN A 162 2.61 22.27 9.38
C GLN A 162 2.96 20.79 9.63
N ARG A 163 2.01 19.88 9.38
CA ARG A 163 2.26 18.44 9.47
C ARG A 163 2.81 17.93 8.14
N TYR A 164 3.84 17.09 8.24
CA TYR A 164 4.50 16.43 7.11
C TYR A 164 4.39 14.93 7.30
N ASP A 165 4.07 14.23 6.23
CA ASP A 165 4.10 12.77 6.19
C ASP A 165 5.55 12.31 6.10
N ARG A 166 5.89 11.36 6.98
CA ARG A 166 7.16 10.66 6.98
C ARG A 166 6.99 9.31 6.31
N ALA A 167 8.10 8.77 5.82
CA ALA A 167 8.12 7.43 5.25
C ALA A 167 7.51 6.39 6.22
N ALA A 168 6.47 5.72 5.76
CA ALA A 168 5.87 4.57 6.43
C ALA A 168 6.79 3.35 6.25
N VAL A 169 7.74 3.19 7.17
CA VAL A 169 8.76 2.13 7.12
C VAL A 169 8.08 0.77 7.32
N PRO A 170 8.21 -0.17 6.36
CA PRO A 170 7.60 -1.47 6.48
C PRO A 170 8.36 -2.39 7.45
N GLU A 171 7.62 -3.08 8.30
CA GLU A 171 8.07 -4.16 9.18
C GLU A 171 7.59 -5.49 8.57
N CYS A 172 8.51 -6.38 8.21
CA CYS A 172 8.16 -7.63 7.52
C CYS A 172 8.81 -8.87 8.14
N THR A 173 8.16 -10.00 7.93
CA THR A 173 8.65 -11.33 8.25
C THR A 173 9.23 -12.00 7.00
N GLU A 174 10.01 -13.08 7.18
CA GLU A 174 10.43 -13.89 6.04
C GLU A 174 9.20 -14.47 5.34
N TRP A 175 9.13 -14.30 4.02
CA TRP A 175 8.08 -14.86 3.21
C TRP A 175 8.66 -15.56 1.99
N ARG A 176 8.43 -16.87 1.91
CA ARG A 176 8.65 -17.70 0.72
C ARG A 176 7.33 -18.01 0.07
N PHE A 177 7.29 -17.98 -1.25
CA PHE A 177 6.06 -18.13 -2.00
C PHE A 177 6.29 -18.84 -3.32
N GLU A 178 5.29 -19.62 -3.71
CA GLU A 178 5.22 -20.27 -5.02
C GLU A 178 4.65 -19.30 -6.08
N ARG A 179 4.87 -19.62 -7.36
CA ARG A 179 4.17 -18.93 -8.45
C ARG A 179 2.67 -19.06 -8.26
N GLY A 180 1.96 -17.94 -8.39
CA GLY A 180 0.51 -17.86 -8.22
C GLY A 180 0.05 -17.81 -6.76
N ALA A 181 0.99 -17.81 -5.78
CA ALA A 181 0.68 -17.61 -4.38
C ALA A 181 -0.13 -16.34 -4.20
N LYS A 182 -1.28 -16.46 -3.53
CA LYS A 182 -2.17 -15.33 -3.31
C LYS A 182 -1.63 -14.44 -2.18
N TYR A 183 -1.90 -13.16 -2.26
CA TYR A 183 -1.74 -12.22 -1.15
C TYR A 183 -2.98 -11.34 -1.02
N VAL A 184 -3.14 -10.71 0.14
CA VAL A 184 -4.16 -9.68 0.34
C VAL A 184 -3.61 -8.54 1.18
N ALA A 185 -3.94 -7.33 0.78
CA ALA A 185 -3.59 -6.10 1.45
C ALA A 185 -4.85 -5.42 1.99
N VAL A 186 -4.76 -4.90 3.21
CA VAL A 186 -5.81 -4.10 3.85
C VAL A 186 -5.19 -2.78 4.25
N THR A 187 -5.60 -1.71 3.58
CA THR A 187 -5.18 -0.33 3.90
C THR A 187 -6.25 0.32 4.76
N PHE A 188 -5.82 1.02 5.79
CA PHE A 188 -6.63 1.74 6.75
C PHE A 188 -6.40 3.24 6.56
N ASN A 189 -7.50 3.96 6.38
CA ASN A 189 -7.50 5.41 6.25
C ASN A 189 -8.45 5.98 7.29
N GLY A 190 -8.18 7.14 7.85
CA GLY A 190 -9.10 7.73 8.81
C GLY A 190 -9.06 9.23 8.84
N ARG A 191 -9.53 9.78 9.96
CA ARG A 191 -9.74 11.22 10.09
C ARG A 191 -8.42 11.98 9.92
N THR A 192 -8.35 12.72 8.83
CA THR A 192 -7.30 13.70 8.59
C THR A 192 -7.43 14.85 9.59
N GLN A 193 -6.30 15.41 10.05
CA GLN A 193 -6.32 16.61 10.89
C GLN A 193 -6.63 17.90 10.11
N PHE A 194 -6.70 17.82 8.78
CA PHE A 194 -6.92 18.96 7.91
C PHE A 194 -8.19 18.77 7.08
N GLU A 195 -9.06 19.76 7.08
CA GLU A 195 -10.20 19.79 6.18
C GLU A 195 -9.73 19.66 4.72
N ALA A 196 -10.48 18.85 3.97
CA ALA A 196 -10.64 18.98 2.53
C ALA A 196 -10.30 20.34 1.89
N PRO A 197 -9.23 20.61 1.13
CA PRO A 197 -9.43 21.42 -0.06
C PRO A 197 -10.47 20.68 -0.88
N GLN A 198 -11.68 21.27 -0.96
CA GLN A 198 -12.78 20.71 -1.73
C GLN A 198 -12.28 20.47 -3.15
N VAL A 199 -12.14 19.20 -3.52
CA VAL A 199 -11.90 18.83 -4.91
C VAL A 199 -13.28 18.81 -5.56
N ASP A 200 -13.53 19.79 -6.42
CA ASP A 200 -14.66 19.86 -7.35
C ASP A 200 -16.07 19.76 -6.76
N GLY A 201 -16.52 20.81 -6.06
CA GLY A 201 -17.96 21.10 -5.84
C GLY A 201 -18.79 20.03 -5.12
N GLY A 202 -18.17 18.97 -4.62
CA GLY A 202 -18.80 17.91 -3.86
C GLY A 202 -18.77 18.21 -2.36
N ASN A 203 -19.86 17.82 -1.71
CA ASN A 203 -19.99 17.77 -0.25
C ASN A 203 -18.69 17.25 0.38
N GLU A 204 -18.28 17.85 1.51
CA GLU A 204 -17.23 17.35 2.41
C GLU A 204 -17.19 15.83 2.34
N THR A 205 -16.05 15.18 2.02
CA THR A 205 -15.70 13.87 2.60
C THR A 205 -14.64 13.08 1.85
N LEU A 206 -14.23 13.32 0.59
CA LEU A 206 -13.30 12.38 -0.08
C LEU A 206 -11.88 12.94 -0.35
N ARG A 207 -10.87 12.06 -0.25
CA ARG A 207 -9.42 12.29 -0.47
C ARG A 207 -8.85 11.24 -1.43
N ARG A 208 -7.80 11.56 -2.18
CA ARG A 208 -7.20 10.68 -3.21
C ARG A 208 -5.99 9.91 -2.66
N GLU A 209 -6.16 8.88 -1.86
CA GLU A 209 -5.01 8.13 -1.35
C GLU A 209 -4.38 7.24 -2.43
N HIS A 210 -3.13 6.84 -2.22
CA HIS A 210 -2.60 5.62 -2.83
C HIS A 210 -1.68 4.89 -1.86
N ALA A 211 -1.55 3.58 -2.08
CA ALA A 211 -0.69 2.71 -1.30
C ALA A 211 -0.03 1.72 -2.25
N ILE A 212 1.30 1.65 -2.22
CA ILE A 212 2.10 0.86 -3.15
C ILE A 212 3.13 0.07 -2.35
N TRP A 213 3.11 -1.25 -2.50
CA TRP A 213 4.20 -2.11 -2.07
C TRP A 213 5.17 -2.32 -3.21
N PHE A 214 6.46 -2.15 -2.93
CA PHE A 214 7.56 -2.55 -3.79
C PHE A 214 8.21 -3.76 -3.14
N LEU A 215 7.91 -4.96 -3.63
CA LEU A 215 8.46 -6.21 -3.11
C LEU A 215 9.68 -6.61 -3.92
N THR A 216 10.86 -6.57 -3.29
CA THR A 216 12.09 -7.10 -3.86
C THR A 216 12.30 -8.52 -3.36
N TYR A 217 12.47 -9.47 -4.28
CA TYR A 217 12.59 -10.88 -3.93
C TYR A 217 13.68 -11.58 -4.74
N ALA A 218 14.26 -12.63 -4.14
CA ALA A 218 15.13 -13.57 -4.83
C ALA A 218 14.25 -14.59 -5.54
N PRO A 219 14.23 -14.61 -6.88
CA PRO A 219 13.39 -15.49 -7.67
C PRO A 219 14.02 -16.89 -7.78
N GLU A 220 13.21 -17.94 -7.73
CA GLU A 220 13.70 -19.32 -7.81
C GLU A 220 14.13 -19.74 -9.22
N ASP A 221 13.61 -19.06 -10.24
CA ASP A 221 14.01 -19.27 -11.64
C ASP A 221 15.38 -18.62 -11.98
N GLY A 222 15.99 -17.92 -11.03
CA GLY A 222 17.27 -17.24 -11.20
C GLY A 222 17.23 -16.02 -12.13
N ALA A 223 16.05 -15.62 -12.63
CA ALA A 223 15.89 -14.53 -13.58
C ALA A 223 15.40 -13.24 -12.90
N SER A 224 15.94 -12.08 -13.31
CA SER A 224 15.46 -10.77 -12.85
C SER A 224 14.16 -10.40 -13.56
N ASN A 225 13.06 -10.34 -12.82
CA ASN A 225 11.75 -9.98 -13.35
C ASN A 225 11.28 -8.65 -12.77
N TRP A 226 10.62 -7.84 -13.61
CA TRP A 226 9.87 -6.67 -13.15
C TRP A 226 8.40 -6.87 -13.47
N THR A 227 7.55 -6.76 -12.45
CA THR A 227 6.12 -6.99 -12.57
C THR A 227 5.34 -5.99 -11.75
N MET A 228 4.09 -5.77 -12.14
CA MET A 228 3.18 -4.85 -11.50
C MET A 228 1.79 -5.48 -11.52
N ASP A 229 1.12 -5.50 -10.37
CA ASP A 229 -0.24 -5.99 -10.23
C ASP A 229 -1.18 -4.87 -9.78
N PHE A 230 -2.38 -4.94 -10.35
CA PHE A 230 -3.50 -4.04 -10.14
C PHE A 230 -4.75 -4.86 -9.80
N GLN A 231 -4.62 -5.85 -8.92
CA GLN A 231 -5.74 -6.73 -8.68
C GLN A 231 -6.71 -6.13 -7.65
N CYS A 232 -7.74 -5.55 -8.22
CA CYS A 232 -9.08 -5.71 -7.71
C CYS A 232 -9.47 -7.18 -7.82
N LEU A 233 -9.50 -7.88 -6.70
CA LEU A 233 -10.07 -9.22 -6.61
C LEU A 233 -11.59 -9.19 -6.77
N ALA A 234 -12.10 -8.47 -7.78
CA ALA A 234 -13.41 -8.74 -8.33
C ALA A 234 -13.33 -10.17 -8.85
N HIS A 235 -14.01 -11.08 -8.16
CA HIS A 235 -14.48 -12.29 -8.82
C HIS A 235 -15.08 -11.86 -10.16
N PRO A 236 -14.81 -12.55 -11.28
CA PRO A 236 -15.68 -12.41 -12.43
C PRO A 236 -17.07 -12.74 -11.91
N VAL A 237 -17.96 -11.73 -11.84
CA VAL A 237 -19.38 -11.99 -11.69
C VAL A 237 -19.71 -12.87 -12.90
N PRO A 238 -20.17 -14.12 -12.71
CA PRO A 238 -20.60 -14.92 -13.85
C PRO A 238 -21.63 -14.10 -14.61
N ALA A 239 -21.42 -13.90 -15.90
CA ALA A 239 -22.47 -13.38 -16.76
C ALA A 239 -23.63 -14.38 -16.68
N GLY A 240 -24.67 -14.02 -15.93
CA GLY A 240 -25.96 -14.70 -15.95
C GLY A 240 -26.76 -14.25 -17.15
#